data_AF-A0A3D4NMN3-F1
#
_entry.id   AF-A0A3D4NMN3-F1
#
_cell.length_a   1.000
_cell.length_b   1.000
_cell.length_c   1.000
_cell.angle_alpha   90.00
_cell.angle_beta   90.00
_cell.angle_gamma   90.00
#
_symmetry.space_group_name_H-M   'P 1'
#
loop_
_entity.id
_entity.type
_entity.pdbx_description
1 polymer ?
#
loop_
_entity_poly.entity_id
_entity_poly.type
_entity_poly.pdbx_seq_one_letter_code
_entity_poly.pdbx_strand_id
1 'polypeptide(L)' 'TNMAGRGTDILLGGNWEVEVASLEDPTPEQIAQIKADWQKRHQQVLESGGLQVIASERHESR' A
#
# COMPACT_ATOMS: atom_id res chain seq x y z
N THR A 1 11.01 -17.89 -2.56
CA THR A 1 10.62 -17.91 -1.14
C THR A 1 9.15 -18.16 -1.03
N ASN A 2 8.70 -19.01 -0.11
CA ASN A 2 7.28 -19.30 0.08
C ASN A 2 6.60 -18.13 0.82
N MET A 3 5.40 -17.74 0.40
CA MET A 3 4.56 -16.81 1.16
C MET A 3 3.62 -17.58 2.10
N ALA A 4 3.48 -17.08 3.33
CA ALA A 4 2.51 -17.60 4.30
C ALA A 4 1.09 -17.13 3.96
N GLY A 5 0.07 -17.94 4.28
CA GLY A 5 -1.35 -17.82 3.90
C GLY A 5 -1.96 -16.39 3.91
N ARG A 6 -2.80 -16.05 4.90
CA ARG A 6 -3.37 -14.69 4.98
C ARG A 6 -2.27 -13.74 5.45
N GLY A 7 -1.65 -13.03 4.50
CA GLY A 7 -0.62 -12.02 4.75
C GLY A 7 -1.18 -10.68 5.26
N THR A 8 -0.33 -9.65 5.23
CA THR A 8 -0.71 -8.25 5.52
C THR A 8 -1.34 -7.60 4.30
N ASP A 9 -2.31 -6.70 4.52
CA ASP A 9 -2.97 -5.97 3.44
C ASP A 9 -1.99 -5.02 2.71
N ILE A 10 -2.02 -5.05 1.38
CA ILE A 10 -1.21 -4.19 0.52
C ILE A 10 -2.06 -2.99 0.09
N LEU A 11 -1.77 -1.82 0.67
CA LEU A 11 -2.42 -0.57 0.28
C LEU A 11 -1.75 0.01 -0.97
N LEU A 12 -2.52 0.12 -2.06
CA LEU A 12 -2.05 0.70 -3.32
C LEU A 12 -1.68 2.18 -3.13
N GLY A 13 -0.53 2.59 -3.65
CA GLY A 13 0.00 3.93 -3.44
C GLY A 13 0.78 4.10 -2.12
N GLY A 14 0.90 3.05 -1.30
CA GLY A 14 1.60 3.07 -0.01
C GLY A 14 0.65 3.17 1.19
N ASN A 15 1.19 3.02 2.40
CA ASN A 15 0.44 3.17 3.64
C ASN A 15 0.68 4.55 4.26
N TRP A 16 -0.23 5.49 3.98
CA TRP A 16 -0.15 6.86 4.49
C TRP A 16 -0.32 6.94 6.01
N GLU A 17 -0.97 5.97 6.65
CA GLU A 17 -1.11 5.93 8.11
C GLU A 17 0.24 5.65 8.78
N VAL A 18 1.09 4.82 8.16
CA VAL A 18 2.46 4.60 8.61
C VAL A 18 3.31 5.85 8.42
N GLU A 19 3.13 6.57 7.30
CA GLU A 19 3.80 7.86 7.06
C GLU A 19 3.42 8.87 8.16
N VAL A 20 2.14 8.98 8.52
CA VAL A 20 1.67 9.86 9.62
C VAL A 20 2.18 9.39 10.98
N ALA A 21 2.16 8.09 11.26
CA ALA A 21 2.61 7.52 12.53
C ALA A 21 4.13 7.69 12.77
N SER A 22 4.90 7.97 11.72
CA SER A 22 6.33 8.28 11.83
C SER A 22 6.63 9.72 12.25
N LEU A 23 5.62 10.59 12.27
CA LEU A 23 5.75 11.99 12.69
C LEU A 23 5.44 12.13 14.18
N GLU A 24 6.21 12.96 14.88
CA GLU A 24 5.90 13.40 16.24
C GLU A 24 4.87 14.55 16.19
N ASP A 25 3.72 14.36 16.84
CA ASP A 25 2.62 15.33 16.94
C ASP A 25 2.24 16.04 15.61
N PRO A 26 1.86 15.30 14.56
CA PRO A 26 1.52 15.90 13.26
C PRO A 26 0.28 16.80 13.36
N THR A 27 0.33 17.95 12.70
CA THR A 27 -0.84 18.84 12.64
C THR A 27 -1.90 18.30 11.68
N PRO A 28 -3.18 18.67 11.83
CA PRO A 28 -4.24 18.27 10.91
C PRO A 28 -3.95 18.61 9.45
N GLU A 29 -3.26 19.72 9.18
CA GLU A 29 -2.87 20.15 7.84
C GLU A 29 -1.80 19.24 7.23
N GLN A 30 -0.83 18.79 8.04
CA GLN A 30 0.19 17.85 7.59
C GLN A 30 -0.43 16.49 7.24
N ILE A 31 -1.35 16.00 8.07
CA ILE A 31 -2.08 14.75 7.82
C ILE A 31 -2.92 14.87 6.54
N ALA A 32 -3.63 15.99 6.37
CA ALA A 32 -4.43 16.25 5.19
C ALA A 32 -3.58 16.25 3.91
N GLN A 33 -2.38 16.84 3.98
CA GLN A 33 -1.48 16.85 2.83
C GLN A 33 -0.90 15.47 2.50
N ILE A 34 -0.46 14.72 3.52
CA ILE A 34 0.02 13.34 3.32
C ILE A 34 -1.08 12.48 2.68
N LYS A 35 -2.32 12.62 3.15
CA LYS A 35 -3.47 11.92 2.58
C LYS A 35 -3.76 12.35 1.14
N ALA A 36 -3.68 13.64 0.82
CA ALA A 36 -3.88 14.14 -0.54
C ALA A 36 -2.81 13.63 -1.51
N ASP A 37 -1.55 13.60 -1.09
CA ASP A 37 -0.46 13.07 -1.90
C ASP A 37 -0.55 11.55 -2.06
N TRP A 38 -0.94 10.83 -1.01
CA TRP A 38 -1.27 9.41 -1.10
C TRP A 38 -2.39 9.17 -2.11
N GLN A 39 -3.45 9.99 -2.11
CA GLN A 39 -4.57 9.78 -3.02
C GLN A 39 -4.18 9.96 -4.49
N LYS A 40 -3.25 10.87 -4.80
CA LYS A 40 -2.66 10.98 -6.14
C LYS A 40 -1.89 9.72 -6.53
N ARG A 41 -1.01 9.21 -5.63
CA ARG A 41 -0.26 7.97 -5.85
C ARG A 41 -1.19 6.76 -6.02
N HIS A 42 -2.23 6.67 -5.18
CA HIS A 42 -3.23 5.62 -5.22
C HIS A 42 -3.93 5.59 -6.57
N GLN A 43 -4.39 6.75 -7.03
CA GLN A 43 -5.05 6.88 -8.33
C GLN A 43 -4.12 6.48 -9.49
N GLN A 44 -2.85 6.91 -9.46
CA GLN A 44 -1.86 6.51 -10.47
C GLN A 44 -1.66 4.99 -10.52
N VAL A 45 -1.62 4.32 -9.36
CA VAL A 45 -1.48 2.86 -9.30
C VAL A 45 -2.73 2.17 -9.84
N LEU A 46 -3.93 2.67 -9.52
CA LEU A 46 -5.18 2.15 -10.08
C LEU A 46 -5.24 2.30 -11.60
N GLU A 47 -4.87 3.46 -12.13
CA GLU A 47 -4.81 3.72 -13.57
C GLU A 47 -3.77 2.84 -14.28
N SER A 48 -2.72 2.43 -13.57
CA SER A 48 -1.71 1.49 -14.04
C SER A 48 -2.14 0.02 -14.00
N GLY A 49 -3.36 -0.28 -13.52
CA GLY A 49 -3.91 -1.64 -13.45
C GLY A 49 -3.82 -2.32 -12.09
N GLY A 50 -3.45 -1.58 -11.03
CA GLY A 50 -3.39 -2.09 -9.66
C GLY A 50 -2.17 -2.98 -9.37
N LEU A 51 -2.29 -3.90 -8.41
CA LEU A 51 -1.22 -4.81 -8.02
C LEU A 51 -1.18 -6.04 -8.93
N GLN A 52 -0.08 -6.22 -9.66
CA GLN A 52 0.18 -7.46 -10.40
C GLN A 52 0.89 -8.48 -9.50
N VAL A 53 0.32 -9.68 -9.39
CA VAL A 53 0.93 -10.80 -8.67
C VAL A 53 1.46 -11.80 -9.70
N ILE A 54 2.76 -12.10 -9.65
CA ILE A 54 3.41 -13.08 -10.52
C ILE A 54 3.92 -14.23 -9.65
N ALA A 55 3.38 -15.42 -9.86
CA ALA A 55 3.89 -16.66 -9.27
C ALA A 55 4.87 -17.31 -10.25
N SER A 56 6.12 -17.49 -9.84
CA SER A 56 7.14 -18.16 -10.66
C SER A 56 6.88 -19.66 -10.82
N GLU A 57 6.24 -20.27 -9.82
CA GLU A 57 5.96 -21.69 -9.73
C GLU A 57 4.61 -21.91 -9.04
N ARG A 58 4.06 -23.12 -9.18
CA ARG A 58 2.77 -23.48 -8.62
C ARG A 58 2.94 -24.55 -7.54
N HIS A 59 2.28 -24.34 -6.40
CA HIS A 59 2.21 -25.34 -5.34
C HIS A 59 1.25 -26.49 -5.69
N GLU A 60 1.48 -27.65 -5.08
CA GLU A 60 0.64 -28.85 -5.21
C GLU A 60 -0.78 -28.64 -4.66
N SER A 61 -0.90 -27.85 -3.59
CA SER A 61 -2.20 -27.34 -3.10
C SER A 61 -2.59 -26.08 -3.86
N ARG A 62 -3.88 -25.96 -4.17
CA ARG A 62 -4.49 -24.69 -4.55
C ARG A 62 -4.87 -23.89 -3.32
#